data_AF-A0A5D0VZD4-F1
#
_entry.id   AF-A0A5D0VZD4-F1
#
_cell.length_a   1.000
_cell.length_b   1.000
_cell.length_c   1.000
_cell.angle_alpha   90.00
_cell.angle_beta   90.00
_cell.angle_gamma   90.00
#
_symmetry.space_group_name_H-M   'P 1'
#
loop_
_entity.id
_entity.type
_entity.pdbx_description
1 polymer ?
#
loop_
_entity_poly.entity_id
_entity_poly.type
_entity_poly.pdbx_seq_one_letter_code
_entity_poly.pdbx_strand_id
1 'polypeptide(L)'
;MKKILVILAFTLTIILGFKLPAQANTQVVSDDNLRLAINQSLGQADTHEPTQEEIATIEKLSISGYDVMSLEGLQYATNLKELFAN
;
A
#
# COMPACT_ATOMS: atom_id res chain seq x y z
N MET A 1 47.31 10.82 10.70
CA MET A 1 46.60 11.98 10.10
C MET A 1 46.09 11.70 8.69
N LYS A 2 46.92 11.25 7.74
CA LYS A 2 46.49 10.94 6.35
C LYS A 2 45.45 9.81 6.21
N LYS A 3 45.50 8.78 7.06
CA LYS A 3 44.54 7.65 7.04
C LYS A 3 43.12 8.04 7.47
N ILE A 4 42.99 8.97 8.42
CA ILE A 4 41.69 9.46 8.93
C ILE A 4 41.03 10.39 7.89
N LEU A 5 41.83 11.22 7.19
CA LEU A 5 41.35 12.08 6.11
C LEU A 5 40.81 11.27 4.91
N VAL A 6 41.45 10.14 4.58
CA VAL A 6 41.03 9.25 3.48
C VAL A 6 39.73 8.51 3.82
N ILE A 7 39.54 8.09 5.07
CA ILE A 7 38.31 7.40 5.50
C ILE A 7 37.10 8.35 5.46
N LEU A 8 37.26 9.61 5.87
CA LEU A 8 36.19 10.62 5.80
C LEU A 8 35.81 10.97 4.35
N ALA A 9 36.79 11.04 3.44
CA ALA A 9 36.54 11.29 2.03
C ALA A 9 35.83 10.10 1.35
N PHE A 10 36.12 8.87 1.78
CA PHE A 10 35.50 7.66 1.23
C PHE A 10 34.05 7.45 1.71
N THR A 11 33.70 7.92 2.90
CA THR A 11 32.31 7.89 3.38
C THR A 11 31.42 8.97 2.74
N LEU A 12 32.02 10.08 2.29
CA LEU A 12 31.27 11.20 1.72
C LEU A 12 30.83 10.96 0.26
N THR A 13 31.57 10.15 -0.50
CA THR A 13 31.24 9.80 -1.90
C THR A 13 30.11 8.78 -2.01
N ILE A 14 29.92 7.91 -1.01
CA ILE A 14 28.87 6.88 -1.01
C ILE A 14 27.46 7.52 -0.89
N ILE A 15 27.33 8.62 -0.15
CA ILE A 15 26.04 9.28 0.13
C ILE A 15 25.54 10.07 -1.09
N LEU A 16 26.44 10.59 -1.93
CA LEU A 16 26.11 11.40 -3.11
C LEU A 16 25.75 10.57 -4.36
N GLY A 17 26.14 9.29 -4.40
CA GLY A 17 25.90 8.39 -5.54
C GLY A 17 24.70 7.46 -5.40
N PHE A 18 24.23 7.20 -4.17
CA PHE A 18 23.02 6.41 -3.94
C PHE A 18 21.78 7.29 -4.08
N LYS A 19 21.22 7.34 -5.29
CA LYS A 19 19.79 7.66 -5.45
C LYS A 19 19.04 6.53 -4.73
N LEU A 20 18.45 6.80 -3.55
CA LEU A 20 17.47 5.86 -3.00
C LEU A 20 16.44 5.62 -4.11
N PRO A 21 16.16 4.37 -4.51
CA PRO A 21 14.98 4.14 -5.32
C PRO A 21 13.82 4.72 -4.51
N ALA A 22 13.03 5.61 -5.12
CA ALA A 22 11.78 6.02 -4.52
C ALA A 22 11.06 4.73 -4.16
N GLN A 23 10.83 4.51 -2.87
CA GLN A 23 10.20 3.30 -2.38
C GLN A 23 8.81 3.30 -3.01
N ALA A 24 8.64 2.54 -4.09
CA ALA A 24 7.37 2.43 -4.77
C ALA A 24 6.43 1.84 -3.74
N ASN A 25 5.54 2.68 -3.20
CA ASN A 25 4.51 2.21 -2.31
C ASN A 25 3.59 1.36 -3.19
N THR A 26 3.82 0.05 -3.22
CA THR A 26 3.01 -0.91 -3.98
C THR A 26 1.73 -1.18 -3.21
N GLN A 27 1.02 -0.10 -2.88
CA GLN A 27 -0.27 -0.15 -2.25
C GLN A 27 -1.25 -0.77 -3.24
N VAL A 28 -1.85 -1.90 -2.86
CA VAL A 28 -2.79 -2.65 -3.72
C VAL A 28 -4.08 -1.85 -3.94
N VAL A 29 -4.51 -1.09 -2.94
CA VAL A 29 -5.72 -0.28 -2.92
C VAL A 29 -5.34 1.17 -2.67
N SER A 30 -5.31 1.99 -3.72
CA SER A 30 -4.82 3.38 -3.64
C SER A 30 -5.82 4.38 -3.04
N ASP A 31 -7.10 4.03 -3.02
CA ASP A 31 -8.16 4.85 -2.43
C ASP A 31 -8.33 4.50 -0.95
N ASP A 32 -8.11 5.48 -0.07
CA ASP A 32 -8.21 5.27 1.37
C ASP A 32 -9.61 4.86 1.83
N ASN A 33 -10.66 5.39 1.21
CA ASN A 33 -12.05 5.05 1.57
C ASN A 33 -12.39 3.63 1.13
N LEU A 34 -11.90 3.18 -0.03
CA LEU A 34 -12.01 1.78 -0.44
C LEU A 34 -11.23 0.86 0.50
N ARG A 35 -10.00 1.23 0.86
CA ARG A 35 -9.15 0.46 1.77
C ARG A 35 -9.79 0.32 3.14
N LEU A 36 -10.40 1.37 3.67
CA LEU A 36 -11.18 1.31 4.91
C LEU A 36 -12.33 0.31 4.80
N ALA A 37 -13.15 0.37 3.74
CA ALA A 37 -14.25 -0.57 3.55
C ALA A 37 -13.76 -2.03 3.45
N ILE A 38 -12.64 -2.26 2.76
CA ILE A 38 -11.98 -3.57 2.66
C ILE A 38 -11.49 -4.04 4.03
N ASN A 39 -10.78 -3.20 4.77
CA ASN A 39 -10.24 -3.56 6.09
C ASN A 39 -11.35 -3.88 7.08
N GLN A 40 -12.46 -3.12 7.06
CA GLN A 40 -13.64 -3.41 7.87
C GLN A 40 -14.25 -4.77 7.51
N SER A 41 -14.34 -5.12 6.23
CA SER A 41 -14.81 -6.44 5.77
C SER A 41 -13.88 -7.58 6.20
N LEU A 42 -12.57 -7.34 6.20
CA LEU A 42 -11.55 -8.30 6.63
C LEU A 42 -11.38 -8.38 8.17
N GLY A 43 -12.01 -7.48 8.93
CA GLY A 43 -11.82 -7.36 10.37
C GLY A 43 -10.42 -6.87 10.77
N GLN A 44 -9.77 -6.10 9.90
CA GLN A 44 -8.43 -5.54 10.09
C GLN A 44 -8.50 -4.09 10.60
N ALA A 45 -7.35 -3.58 11.07
CA ALA A 45 -7.22 -2.19 11.44
C ALA A 45 -7.33 -1.26 10.21
N ASP A 46 -7.82 -0.03 10.42
CA ASP A 46 -7.98 0.96 9.35
C ASP A 46 -6.68 1.27 8.59
N THR A 47 -5.53 1.23 9.29
CA THR A 47 -4.20 1.46 8.72
C THR A 47 -3.58 0.24 8.04
N HIS A 48 -4.27 -0.91 8.02
CA HIS A 48 -3.80 -2.11 7.34
C HIS A 48 -3.72 -1.86 5.83
N GLU A 49 -2.72 -2.45 5.19
CA GLU A 49 -2.54 -2.43 3.74
C GLU A 49 -2.84 -3.84 3.20
N PRO A 50 -4.08 -4.09 2.73
CA PRO A 50 -4.52 -5.44 2.39
C PRO A 50 -3.76 -6.00 1.19
N THR A 51 -3.41 -7.28 1.25
CA THR A 51 -2.77 -7.98 0.11
C THR A 51 -3.82 -8.44 -0.91
N GLN A 52 -3.37 -8.80 -2.12
CA GLN A 52 -4.26 -9.36 -3.15
C GLN A 52 -4.95 -10.64 -2.67
N GLU A 53 -4.24 -11.49 -1.92
CA GLU A 53 -4.76 -12.73 -1.37
C GLU A 53 -5.84 -12.48 -0.30
N GLU A 54 -5.65 -11.47 0.56
CA GLU A 54 -6.66 -11.09 1.54
C GLU A 54 -7.92 -10.57 0.85
N ILE A 55 -7.76 -9.67 -0.14
CA ILE A 55 -8.89 -9.13 -0.93
C ILE A 55 -9.63 -10.24 -1.66
N ALA A 56 -8.93 -11.26 -2.17
CA ALA A 56 -9.54 -12.41 -2.83
C ALA A 56 -10.48 -13.21 -1.93
N THR A 57 -10.36 -13.13 -0.59
CA THR A 57 -11.25 -13.85 0.34
C THR A 57 -12.62 -13.20 0.53
N ILE A 58 -12.79 -11.95 0.09
CA ILE A 58 -14.01 -11.18 0.31
C ILE A 58 -15.13 -11.69 -0.59
N GLU A 59 -16.22 -12.17 0.01
CA GLU A 59 -17.42 -12.59 -0.74
C GLU A 59 -18.47 -11.48 -0.86
N LYS A 60 -18.50 -10.56 0.11
CA LYS A 60 -19.44 -9.43 0.15
C LYS A 60 -18.72 -8.18 0.61
N LEU A 61 -18.95 -7.07 -0.09
CA LEU A 61 -18.37 -5.78 0.25
C LEU A 61 -19.45 -4.69 0.14
N SER A 62 -19.54 -3.84 1.17
CA SER A 62 -20.32 -2.62 1.10
C SER A 62 -19.39 -1.43 1.12
N ILE A 63 -19.46 -0.62 0.07
CA ILE A 63 -18.81 0.69 -0.04
C ILE A 63 -19.83 1.82 0.11
N SER A 64 -21.08 1.49 0.46
CA SER A 64 -22.14 2.48 0.71
C SER A 64 -21.77 3.40 1.89
N GLY A 65 -21.85 4.70 1.67
CA GLY A 65 -21.48 5.70 2.68
C GLY A 65 -19.98 6.02 2.75
N TYR A 66 -19.15 5.35 1.95
CA TYR A 66 -17.76 5.71 1.71
C TYR A 66 -17.66 6.60 0.48
N ASP A 67 -16.85 7.65 0.53
CA ASP A 67 -16.57 8.54 -0.60
C ASP A 67 -15.48 7.93 -1.49
N VAL A 68 -15.77 6.76 -2.08
CA VAL A 68 -14.81 6.00 -2.90
C VAL A 68 -14.68 6.63 -4.29
N MET A 69 -13.48 7.12 -4.60
CA MET A 69 -13.16 7.78 -5.87
C MET A 69 -12.51 6.82 -6.88
N SER A 70 -11.88 5.74 -6.42
CA SER A 70 -11.27 4.71 -7.26
C SER A 70 -11.59 3.30 -6.76
N LEU A 71 -11.85 2.40 -7.71
CA LEU A 71 -12.04 0.96 -7.46
C LEU A 71 -10.76 0.13 -7.68
N GLU A 72 -9.62 0.79 -7.95
CA GLU A 72 -8.34 0.11 -8.12
C GLU A 72 -7.99 -0.73 -6.89
N GLY A 73 -7.65 -1.99 -7.13
CA GLY A 73 -7.43 -3.01 -6.10
C GLY A 73 -8.62 -3.96 -5.93
N LEU A 74 -9.85 -3.54 -6.28
CA LEU A 74 -11.02 -4.41 -6.17
C LEU A 74 -11.03 -5.54 -7.21
N GLN A 75 -10.26 -5.42 -8.30
CA GLN A 75 -10.08 -6.51 -9.27
C GLN A 75 -9.49 -7.80 -8.66
N TYR A 76 -8.85 -7.70 -7.50
CA TYR A 76 -8.30 -8.86 -6.79
C TYR A 76 -9.35 -9.61 -5.96
N ALA A 77 -10.56 -9.06 -5.77
CA ALA A 77 -11.66 -9.68 -5.05
C ALA A 77 -12.36 -10.76 -5.88
N THR A 78 -11.62 -11.79 -6.26
CA THR A 78 -12.06 -12.81 -7.24
C THR A 78 -13.21 -13.70 -6.74
N ASN A 79 -13.46 -13.75 -5.43
CA ASN A 79 -14.60 -14.45 -4.84
C ASN A 79 -15.79 -13.52 -4.51
N LEU A 80 -15.74 -12.24 -4.89
CA LEU A 80 -16.79 -11.27 -4.61
C LEU A 80 -18.08 -11.64 -5.35
N LYS A 81 -19.17 -11.83 -4.60
CA LYS A 81 -20.51 -12.19 -5.11
C LYS A 81 -21.45 -11.00 -5.06
N GLU A 82 -21.30 -10.14 -4.05
CA GLU A 82 -22.18 -9.00 -3.81
C GLU A 82 -21.35 -7.74 -3.51
N LEU A 83 -21.56 -6.69 -4.31
CA LEU A 83 -21.02 -5.36 -4.09
C LEU A 83 -22.18 -4.38 -3.89
N PHE A 84 -22.20 -3.69 -2.75
CA PHE A 84 -23.19 -2.66 -2.46
C PHE A 84 -22.53 -1.28 -2.57
N ALA A 85 -23.04 -0.46 -3.49
CA ALA A 85 -22.69 0.94 -3.68
C ALA A 85 -24.00 1.75 -3.78
N ASN A 86 -24.03 2.95 -3.20
CA ASN A 86 -25.18 3.87 -3.28
C ASN A 86 -24.95 4.92 -4.35
#